data_AF-A0A3M0XPE8-F1
#
_entry.id   AF-A0A3M0XPE8-F1
#
_cell.length_a   1.000
_cell.length_b   1.000
_cell.length_c   1.000
_cell.angle_alpha   90.00
_cell.angle_beta   90.00
_cell.angle_gamma   90.00
#
_symmetry.space_group_name_H-M   'P 1'
#
loop_
_entity.id
_entity.type
_entity.pdbx_description
1 polymer ?
#
loop_
_entity_poly.entity_id
_entity_poly.type
_entity_poly.pdbx_seq_one_letter_code
_entity_poly.pdbx_strand_id
1 'polypeptide(L)' 'MKLPEPPVLLITDRTLARRPLEVVVEAALTGGCRWVLLRDKDLPPAARRPLLDRLLGLGARVGATVMVSGDP' A
#
# COMPACT_ATOMS: atom_id res chain seq x y z
N MET A 1 -13.77 -9.49 -13.49
CA MET A 1 -12.74 -8.52 -13.07
C MET A 1 -11.37 -9.11 -13.38
N LYS A 2 -10.43 -8.33 -13.92
CA LYS A 2 -9.03 -8.76 -14.10
C LYS A 2 -8.22 -8.28 -12.90
N LEU A 3 -7.65 -9.21 -12.13
CA LEU A 3 -6.80 -8.88 -10.99
C LEU A 3 -5.39 -8.50 -11.47
N PRO A 4 -4.61 -7.74 -10.68
CA PRO A 4 -3.18 -7.60 -10.92
C PRO A 4 -2.48 -8.97 -10.93
N GLU A 5 -1.44 -9.11 -11.76
CA GLU A 5 -0.59 -10.31 -11.81
C GLU A 5 0.74 -10.03 -11.08
N PRO A 6 1.16 -10.86 -10.12
CA PRO A 6 0.42 -11.99 -9.55
C PRO A 6 -0.78 -11.54 -8.71
N PRO A 7 -1.81 -12.39 -8.48
CA PRO A 7 -3.03 -12.04 -7.76
C PRO A 7 -2.83 -12.02 -6.23
N VAL A 8 -1.83 -11.27 -5.78
CA VAL A 8 -1.44 -11.11 -4.38
C VAL A 8 -1.74 -9.68 -3.94
N LEU A 9 -2.68 -9.53 -3.01
CA LEU A 9 -2.99 -8.26 -2.35
C LEU A 9 -2.20 -8.12 -1.05
N LEU A 10 -1.34 -7.10 -0.97
CA LEU A 10 -0.72 -6.67 0.28
C LEU A 10 -1.67 -5.72 1.01
N ILE A 11 -2.16 -6.13 2.19
CA ILE A 11 -2.90 -5.25 3.10
C ILE A 11 -1.95 -4.74 4.17
N THR A 12 -1.80 -3.43 4.28
CA THR A 12 -0.92 -2.83 5.29
C THR A 12 -1.57 -2.77 6.66
N ASP A 13 -0.76 -2.76 7.71
CA ASP A 13 -1.13 -2.32 9.05
C ASP A 13 0.10 -1.73 9.71
N ARG A 14 0.05 -0.43 10.04
CA ARG A 14 1.20 0.29 10.61
C ARG A 14 1.58 -0.23 12.01
N THR A 15 0.63 -0.75 12.77
CA THR A 15 0.86 -1.24 14.14
C THR A 15 1.52 -2.60 14.17
N LEU A 16 1.35 -3.39 13.11
CA LEU A 16 1.98 -4.72 12.95
C LEU A 16 3.31 -4.65 12.19
N ALA A 17 3.53 -3.60 11.40
CA ALA A 17 4.76 -3.43 10.62
C ALA A 17 5.96 -3.10 11.52
N ARG A 18 7.05 -3.86 11.36
CA ARG A 18 8.32 -3.61 12.09
C ARG A 18 9.17 -2.48 11.48
N ARG A 19 8.79 -1.99 10.31
CA ARG A 19 9.49 -0.94 9.54
C ARG A 19 8.44 0.05 9.02
N PRO A 20 8.84 1.29 8.63
CA PRO A 20 7.94 2.21 7.96
C PRO A 20 7.24 1.55 6.76
N LEU A 21 5.96 1.84 6.55
CA LEU A 21 5.16 1.17 5.53
C LEU A 21 5.72 1.39 4.13
N GLU A 22 6.35 2.52 3.86
CA GLU A 22 7.04 2.81 2.61
C GLU A 22 8.14 1.77 2.30
N VAL A 23 8.93 1.40 3.33
CA VAL A 23 10.01 0.41 3.20
C VAL A 23 9.44 -0.99 2.97
N VAL A 24 8.34 -1.34 3.66
CA VAL A 24 7.69 -2.65 3.49
C VAL A 24 7.07 -2.76 2.09
N VAL A 25 6.38 -1.72 1.63
CA VAL A 25 5.74 -1.68 0.31
C VAL A 25 6.80 -1.71 -0.78
N GLU A 26 7.87 -0.93 -0.69
CA GLU A 26 8.96 -0.96 -1.67
C GLU A 26 9.59 -2.35 -1.80
N ALA A 27 9.82 -3.04 -0.69
CA ALA A 27 10.32 -4.42 -0.70
C ALA A 27 9.32 -5.39 -1.37
N ALA A 28 8.02 -5.27 -1.07
CA ALA A 28 6.99 -6.10 -1.69
C ALA A 28 6.88 -5.86 -3.21
N LEU A 29 6.94 -4.59 -3.64
CA LEU A 29 6.94 -4.22 -5.05
C LEU A 29 8.17 -4.78 -5.77
N THR A 30 9.35 -4.69 -5.14
CA THR A 30 10.60 -5.28 -5.64
C THR A 30 10.47 -6.80 -5.78
N GLY A 31 9.79 -7.46 -4.84
CA GLY A 31 9.47 -8.89 -4.89
C GLY A 31 8.37 -9.28 -5.89
N GLY A 32 7.79 -8.33 -6.64
CA GLY A 32 6.81 -8.60 -7.68
C GLY A 32 5.35 -8.32 -7.30
N CYS A 33 5.05 -7.87 -6.08
CA CYS A 33 3.68 -7.48 -5.73
C CYS A 33 3.21 -6.30 -6.60
N ARG A 34 1.96 -6.35 -7.09
CA ARG A 34 1.37 -5.29 -7.92
C ARG A 34 0.03 -4.78 -7.39
N TRP A 35 -0.34 -5.18 -6.17
CA TRP A 35 -1.60 -4.80 -5.56
C TRP A 35 -1.45 -4.51 -4.07
N VAL A 36 -1.70 -3.28 -3.67
CA VAL A 36 -1.52 -2.80 -2.29
C VAL A 36 -2.79 -2.11 -1.81
N LEU A 37 -3.24 -2.46 -0.61
CA LEU A 37 -4.30 -1.76 0.12
C LEU A 37 -3.69 -1.10 1.34
N LEU A 38 -3.61 0.24 1.31
CA LEU A 38 -3.35 1.06 2.49
C LEU A 38 -4.55 0.98 3.42
N ARG A 39 -4.42 0.16 4.45
CA ARG A 39 -5.36 0.06 5.55
C ARG A 39 -4.67 0.53 6.82
N ASP A 40 -5.14 1.62 7.37
CA ASP A 40 -4.74 2.07 8.70
C ASP A 40 -5.99 2.62 9.39
N LYS A 41 -6.50 1.85 10.34
CA LYS A 41 -7.78 2.11 11.03
C LYS A 41 -7.68 3.29 12.01
N ASP A 42 -6.48 3.63 12.45
CA ASP A 42 -6.26 4.61 13.52
C ASP A 42 -5.56 5.89 13.02
N LEU A 43 -5.23 5.96 11.71
CA LEU A 43 -4.53 7.10 11.14
C LEU A 43 -5.51 8.17 10.65
N PRO A 44 -5.48 9.39 11.22
CA PRO A 44 -6.37 10.46 10.79
C PRO A 44 -6.20 10.76 9.29
N PRO A 45 -7.25 11.18 8.58
CA PRO A 45 -7.19 11.45 7.14
C PRO A 45 -6.05 12.39 6.74
N ALA A 46 -5.77 13.42 7.56
CA ALA A 46 -4.69 14.37 7.34
C ALA A 46 -3.29 13.73 7.34
N ALA A 47 -3.08 12.70 8.18
CA ALA A 47 -1.82 11.96 8.23
C ALA A 47 -1.78 10.81 7.22
N ARG A 48 -2.94 10.29 6.80
CA ARG A 48 -3.06 9.24 5.79
C ARG A 48 -2.72 9.72 4.39
N ARG A 49 -3.07 10.96 4.03
CA ARG A 49 -2.83 11.53 2.69
C ARG A 49 -1.34 11.52 2.30
N PRO A 50 -0.41 12.08 3.10
CA PRO A 50 1.01 12.07 2.73
C PRO A 50 1.59 10.66 2.58
N LEU A 51 1.12 9.71 3.41
CA LEU A 51 1.53 8.31 3.28
C LEU A 51 1.02 7.69 1.98
N LEU A 52 -0.25 7.90 1.65
CA LEU A 52 -0.84 7.43 0.39
C LEU A 52 -0.08 7.99 -0.82
N ASP A 53 0.25 9.28 -0.83
CA ASP A 53 0.98 9.92 -1.93
C ASP A 53 2.36 9.28 -2.15
N ARG A 54 3.07 8.94 -1.05
CA ARG A 54 4.34 8.20 -1.13
C ARG A 54 4.16 6.81 -1.72
N LEU A 55 3.14 6.07 -1.26
CA LEU A 55 2.87 4.72 -1.76
C LEU A 55 2.45 4.71 -3.23
N LEU A 56 1.66 5.70 -3.67
CA LEU A 56 1.33 5.90 -5.08
C LEU A 56 2.59 6.15 -5.91
N GLY A 57 3.50 6.99 -5.42
CA GLY A 57 4.79 7.23 -6.07
C GLY A 57 5.65 5.97 -6.22
N LEU A 58 5.66 5.10 -5.21
CA LEU A 58 6.34 3.80 -5.28
C LEU A 58 5.66 2.86 -6.28
N GLY A 59 4.34 2.73 -6.21
CA GLY A 59 3.56 1.83 -7.07
C GLY A 59 3.62 2.21 -8.54
N ALA A 60 3.59 3.50 -8.85
CA ALA A 60 3.65 4.02 -10.22
C ALA A 60 4.91 3.55 -10.99
N ARG A 61 6.05 3.38 -10.30
CA ARG A 61 7.31 2.93 -10.90
C ARG A 61 7.23 1.51 -11.50
N VAL A 62 6.30 0.70 -11.02
CA VAL A 62 6.16 -0.71 -11.41
C VAL A 62 4.76 -1.07 -11.92
N GLY A 63 3.90 -0.07 -12.15
CA GLY A 63 2.52 -0.28 -12.59
C GLY A 63 1.64 -0.99 -11.55
N ALA A 64 1.89 -0.79 -10.26
CA ALA A 64 1.08 -1.38 -9.20
C ALA A 64 -0.18 -0.55 -8.90
N THR A 65 -1.25 -1.23 -8.54
CA THR A 65 -2.49 -0.62 -8.04
C THR A 65 -2.37 -0.41 -6.54
N VAL A 66 -2.51 0.84 -6.09
CA VAL A 66 -2.57 1.21 -4.67
C VAL A 66 -3.97 1.73 -4.34
N MET A 67 -4.60 1.13 -3.34
CA MET A 67 -5.94 1.48 -2.88
C MET A 67 -5.87 1.93 -1.43
N VAL A 68 -6.89 2.65 -0.96
CA VAL A 68 -7.08 2.97 0.45
C VAL A 68 -8.36 2.29 0.94
N SER A 69 -8.35 1.75 2.15
CA SER A 69 -9.60 1.25 2.76
C SER A 69 -10.56 2.41 2.93
N GLY A 70 -11.84 2.23 2.55
CA GLY A 70 -12.90 3.13 2.97
C GLY A 70 -13.06 3.06 4.49
N ASP A 71 -13.29 4.22 5.12
CA ASP A 71 -13.75 4.28 6.51
C ASP A 71 -15.25 3.91 6.52
N PRO A 72 -15.74 3.11 7.48
CA PRO A 72 -17.17 2.81 7.61
C PRO A 72 -18.03 4.03 7.91
#